data_AF-R0M5L3-F1
#
_entry.id   AF-R0M5L3-F1
#
_cell.length_a   1.000
_cell.length_b   1.000
_cell.length_c   1.000
_cell.angle_alpha   90.00
_cell.angle_beta   90.00
_cell.angle_gamma   90.00
#
_symmetry.space_group_name_H-M   'P 1'
#
loop_
_entity.id
_entity.type
_entity.pdbx_description
1 polymer ?
#
loop_
_entity_poly.entity_id
_entity_poly.type
_entity_poly.pdbx_seq_one_letter_code
_entity_poly.pdbx_strand_id
1 'polypeptide(L)'
;MFCPEKGGLMKMTTDCRWGHVTCVLFNEFLDFDNPNSKEPIDLSRYKECQGSCIFCEDTFGTKVQCNYGLCPNFYHVSCGLDKIYFDMNNNVTYCDEHNPQKSKSIFFNSHNFLKSVVGYRKLSNPPLIRRKNLLSKCKNTILMEILNTKPHVSDSVFSLILKKDYFKDKKALEKICEYWKQRKQHDKSFRMPQLNLFFDL
;
A
#
# COMPACT_ATOMS: atom_id res chain seq x y z
N MET A 1 -2.98 3.55 -6.32
CA MET A 1 -3.38 4.68 -7.18
C MET A 1 -2.43 5.87 -7.12
N PHE A 2 -1.79 6.17 -5.97
CA PHE A 2 -0.96 7.38 -5.82
C PHE A 2 0.45 7.26 -6.38
N CYS A 3 0.96 6.05 -6.60
CA CYS A 3 2.32 5.81 -7.09
C CYS A 3 2.39 4.46 -7.84
N PRO A 4 3.43 4.23 -8.65
CA PRO A 4 3.58 3.00 -9.43
C PRO A 4 4.01 1.77 -8.59
N GLU A 5 4.54 1.99 -7.39
CA GLU A 5 5.08 0.92 -6.55
C GLU A 5 4.01 -0.07 -6.05
N LYS A 6 4.40 -1.34 -5.89
CA LYS A 6 3.56 -2.43 -5.37
C LYS A 6 4.01 -2.86 -3.97
N GLY A 7 3.11 -3.50 -3.23
CA GLY A 7 3.37 -3.92 -1.85
C GLY A 7 3.17 -2.79 -0.85
N GLY A 8 3.88 -2.82 0.27
CA GLY A 8 3.76 -1.83 1.34
C GLY A 8 2.45 -1.93 2.13
N LEU A 9 2.26 -0.98 3.05
CA LEU A 9 1.04 -0.85 3.84
C LEU A 9 0.00 -0.04 3.05
N MET A 10 -1.14 -0.67 2.78
CA MET A 10 -2.21 -0.13 1.93
C MET A 10 -3.50 0.01 2.74
N LYS A 11 -4.29 1.04 2.43
CA LYS A 11 -5.67 1.20 2.91
C LYS A 11 -6.58 1.50 1.73
N MET A 12 -7.86 1.16 1.89
CA MET A 12 -8.88 1.41 0.87
C MET A 12 -9.26 2.90 0.86
N THR A 13 -9.53 3.44 -0.32
CA THR A 13 -10.02 4.81 -0.53
C THR A 13 -11.54 4.85 -0.54
N THR A 14 -12.12 6.04 -0.40
CA THR A 14 -13.59 6.26 -0.46
C THR A 14 -14.23 5.82 -1.77
N ASP A 15 -13.47 5.67 -2.85
CA ASP A 15 -13.91 5.17 -4.15
C ASP A 15 -13.53 3.69 -4.43
N CYS A 16 -13.30 2.91 -3.37
CA CYS A 16 -12.99 1.48 -3.43
C CYS A 16 -11.69 1.12 -4.18
N ARG A 17 -10.76 2.07 -4.32
CA ARG A 17 -9.38 1.83 -4.77
C ARG A 17 -8.45 1.61 -3.57
N TRP A 18 -7.16 1.42 -3.85
CA TRP A 18 -6.13 1.22 -2.83
C TRP A 18 -4.98 2.21 -2.98
N GLY A 19 -4.52 2.72 -1.85
CA GLY A 19 -3.38 3.63 -1.76
C GLY A 19 -2.47 3.31 -0.58
N HIS A 20 -1.18 3.65 -0.71
CA HIS A 20 -0.25 3.50 0.39
C HIS A 20 -0.56 4.51 1.48
N VAL A 21 -0.56 4.04 2.73
CA VAL A 21 -0.66 4.91 3.92
C VAL A 21 0.46 5.96 3.90
N THR A 22 1.68 5.57 3.52
CA THR A 22 2.82 6.51 3.47
C THR A 22 2.62 7.60 2.42
N CYS A 23 2.00 7.30 1.27
CA CYS A 23 1.74 8.32 0.24
C CYS A 23 0.74 9.38 0.73
N VAL A 24 -0.22 8.99 1.57
CA VAL A 24 -1.19 9.90 2.19
C VAL A 24 -0.54 10.78 3.25
N LEU A 25 0.27 10.19 4.15
CA LEU A 25 0.87 10.92 5.28
C LEU A 25 1.74 12.12 4.89
N PHE A 26 2.34 12.10 3.69
CA PHE A 26 3.21 13.16 3.20
C PHE A 26 2.55 14.05 2.13
N ASN A 27 1.29 13.82 1.79
CA ASN A 27 0.56 14.65 0.84
C ASN A 27 -0.44 15.55 1.56
N GLU A 28 -0.45 16.84 1.25
CA GLU A 28 -1.31 17.83 1.94
C GLU A 28 -2.77 17.83 1.48
N PHE A 29 -3.09 17.13 0.38
CA PHE A 29 -4.43 17.05 -0.20
C PHE A 29 -5.10 15.69 0.00
N LEU A 30 -4.43 14.77 0.70
CA LEU A 30 -4.95 13.47 1.08
C LEU A 30 -5.03 13.39 2.59
N ASP A 31 -6.09 12.77 3.08
CA ASP A 31 -6.25 12.52 4.52
C ASP A 31 -6.95 11.17 4.73
N PHE A 32 -7.15 10.80 5.98
CA PHE A 32 -7.99 9.69 6.38
C PHE A 32 -9.30 10.22 6.94
N ASP A 33 -10.41 9.61 6.54
CA ASP A 33 -11.74 9.97 7.05
C ASP A 33 -11.80 9.77 8.58
N ASN A 34 -11.24 8.65 9.08
CA ASN A 34 -10.99 8.47 10.50
C ASN A 34 -9.47 8.55 10.80
N PRO A 35 -9.02 9.57 11.56
CA PRO A 35 -7.58 9.77 11.84
C PRO A 35 -6.99 8.72 12.79
N ASN A 36 -7.82 8.07 13.62
CA ASN A 36 -7.38 7.05 14.58
C ASN A 36 -7.13 5.71 13.89
N SER A 37 -8.10 5.24 13.11
CA SER A 37 -7.97 3.97 12.36
C SER A 37 -7.19 4.11 11.06
N LYS A 38 -7.01 5.36 10.59
CA LYS A 38 -6.39 5.70 9.31
C LYS A 38 -7.07 4.99 8.14
N GLU A 39 -8.40 4.99 8.14
CA GLU A 39 -9.22 4.43 7.07
C GLU A 39 -10.66 4.98 7.07
N PRO A 40 -11.31 5.02 5.90
CA PRO A 40 -10.71 4.95 4.57
C PRO A 40 -9.82 6.17 4.26
N ILE A 41 -9.04 6.09 3.19
CA ILE A 41 -8.34 7.25 2.63
C ILE A 41 -9.39 8.15 1.97
N ASP A 42 -9.52 9.37 2.47
CA ASP A 42 -10.44 10.36 1.92
C ASP A 42 -9.84 11.03 0.67
N LEU A 43 -10.62 11.03 -0.40
CA LEU A 43 -10.30 11.62 -1.69
C LEU A 43 -11.06 12.94 -1.95
N SER A 44 -11.88 13.42 -1.01
CA SER A 44 -12.70 14.62 -1.18
C SER A 44 -11.90 15.87 -1.56
N ARG A 45 -10.66 15.97 -1.04
CA ARG A 45 -9.73 17.08 -1.29
C ARG A 45 -8.62 16.74 -2.29
N TYR A 46 -8.63 15.52 -2.82
CA TYR A 46 -7.56 15.02 -3.66
C TYR A 46 -7.40 15.84 -4.94
N LYS A 47 -6.16 16.26 -5.20
CA LYS A 47 -5.77 16.93 -6.45
C LYS A 47 -4.53 16.25 -7.02
N GLU A 48 -4.56 15.98 -8.31
CA GLU A 48 -3.38 15.51 -9.01
C GLU A 48 -2.32 16.61 -9.05
N CYS A 49 -1.10 16.27 -8.65
CA CYS A 49 0.03 17.17 -8.70
C CYS A 49 0.61 17.16 -10.13
N GLN A 50 0.74 18.35 -10.71
CA GLN A 50 1.44 18.54 -11.98
C GLN A 50 2.96 18.36 -11.79
N GLY A 51 3.62 17.79 -12.80
CA GLY A 51 5.06 17.51 -12.78
C GLY A 51 5.39 16.02 -12.85
N SER A 52 6.63 15.73 -13.22
CA SER A 52 7.19 14.38 -13.27
C SER A 52 7.96 14.06 -11.99
N CYS A 53 7.93 12.79 -11.60
CA CYS A 53 8.76 12.31 -10.51
C CYS A 53 10.22 12.29 -10.95
N ILE A 54 11.12 12.95 -10.21
CA ILE A 54 12.57 12.97 -10.54
C ILE A 54 13.25 11.59 -10.48
N PHE A 55 12.59 10.56 -9.92
CA PHE A 55 13.18 9.24 -9.75
C PHE A 55 12.70 8.19 -10.75
N CYS A 56 11.46 8.30 -11.23
CA CYS A 56 10.90 7.36 -12.21
C CYS A 56 10.42 8.04 -13.50
N GLU A 57 10.55 9.37 -13.58
CA GLU A 57 10.19 10.22 -14.73
C GLU A 57 8.69 10.19 -15.11
N ASP A 58 7.88 9.46 -14.36
CA ASP A 58 6.46 9.30 -14.62
C ASP A 58 5.64 10.49 -14.08
N THR A 59 4.60 10.85 -14.83
CA THR A 59 3.59 11.86 -14.48
C THR A 59 2.32 11.23 -13.91
N PHE A 60 2.26 9.90 -13.76
CA PHE A 60 1.17 9.20 -13.09
C PHE A 60 1.11 9.51 -11.59
N GLY A 61 -0.10 9.50 -11.01
CA GLY A 61 -0.31 9.54 -9.57
C GLY A 61 0.12 10.85 -8.89
N THR A 62 0.31 10.76 -7.57
CA THR A 62 0.52 11.90 -6.68
C THR A 62 1.98 12.01 -6.26
N LYS A 63 2.53 13.21 -6.38
CA LYS A 63 3.88 13.54 -5.95
C LYS A 63 3.83 14.53 -4.80
N VAL A 64 4.94 14.61 -4.10
CA VAL A 64 5.20 15.65 -3.10
C VAL A 64 6.36 16.49 -3.58
N GLN A 65 6.30 17.79 -3.33
CA GLN A 65 7.40 18.71 -3.61
C GLN A 65 8.37 18.73 -2.43
N CYS A 66 9.66 18.89 -2.71
CA CYS A 66 10.64 19.20 -1.67
C CYS A 66 10.20 20.44 -0.88
N ASN A 67 10.14 20.35 0.45
CA ASN A 67 9.70 21.46 1.29
C ASN A 67 10.75 22.57 1.48
N TYR A 68 11.87 22.52 0.76
CA TYR A 68 12.92 23.53 0.84
C TYR A 68 12.64 24.67 -0.15
N GLY A 69 12.38 25.87 0.37
CA GLY A 69 12.20 27.10 -0.40
C GLY A 69 11.24 26.92 -1.58
N LEU A 70 11.75 27.15 -2.79
CA LEU A 70 11.05 26.94 -4.06
C LEU A 70 11.68 25.80 -4.89
N CYS A 71 12.24 24.78 -4.23
CA CYS A 71 12.89 23.66 -4.91
C CYS A 71 11.91 23.00 -5.90
N PRO A 72 12.26 22.87 -7.19
CA PRO A 72 11.35 22.36 -8.22
C PRO A 72 11.22 20.83 -8.22
N ASN A 73 11.87 20.14 -7.30
CA ASN A 73 11.91 18.68 -7.28
C ASN A 73 10.59 18.10 -6.75
N PHE A 74 9.92 17.34 -7.62
CA PHE A 74 8.74 16.53 -7.29
C PHE A 74 9.09 15.04 -7.33
N TYR A 75 8.52 14.26 -6.43
CA TYR A 75 8.72 12.81 -6.41
C TYR A 75 7.54 12.09 -5.79
N HIS A 76 7.29 10.85 -6.22
CA HIS A 76 6.43 9.95 -5.46
C HIS A 76 7.09 9.67 -4.11
N VAL A 77 6.30 9.70 -3.05
CA VAL A 77 6.74 9.33 -1.70
C VAL A 77 7.39 7.94 -1.71
N SER A 78 6.80 6.99 -2.44
CA SER A 78 7.30 5.62 -2.58
C SER A 78 8.66 5.54 -3.29
N CYS A 79 8.89 6.35 -4.32
CA CYS A 79 10.14 6.35 -5.10
C CYS A 79 11.30 6.99 -4.35
N GLY A 80 11.00 7.86 -3.38
CA GLY A 80 11.99 8.53 -2.54
C GLY A 80 12.36 7.77 -1.25
N LEU A 81 11.68 6.67 -0.90
CA LEU A 81 11.76 6.05 0.44
C LEU A 81 13.16 5.75 0.98
N ASP A 82 14.12 5.48 0.10
CA ASP A 82 15.54 5.22 0.39
C ASP A 82 16.48 6.35 -0.05
N LYS A 83 15.97 7.35 -0.78
CA LYS A 83 16.76 8.43 -1.39
C LYS A 83 16.66 9.74 -0.62
N ILE A 84 15.47 10.09 -0.12
CA ILE A 84 15.20 11.43 0.44
C ILE A 84 15.13 11.44 1.97
N TYR A 85 15.01 12.62 2.55
CA TYR A 85 14.74 12.84 3.97
C TYR A 85 13.23 12.84 4.25
N PHE A 86 12.81 12.14 5.31
CA PHE A 86 11.42 12.09 5.77
C PHE A 86 11.34 12.40 7.26
N ASP A 87 10.56 13.40 7.65
CA ASP A 87 10.19 13.67 9.02
C ASP A 87 8.70 13.43 9.24
N MET A 88 8.39 12.37 9.98
CA MET A 88 7.04 11.90 10.24
C MET A 88 6.26 12.81 11.21
N ASN A 89 6.94 13.56 12.08
CA ASN A 89 6.27 14.37 13.10
C ASN A 89 5.83 15.74 12.56
N ASN A 90 6.47 16.19 11.48
CA ASN A 90 6.16 17.46 10.83
C ASN A 90 5.59 17.27 9.41
N ASN A 91 5.45 16.03 8.95
CA ASN A 91 5.01 15.68 7.59
C ASN A 91 5.79 16.44 6.50
N VAL A 92 7.12 16.51 6.64
CA VAL A 92 7.99 17.19 5.67
C VAL A 92 8.95 16.21 5.00
N THR A 93 9.23 16.51 3.73
CA THR A 93 10.20 15.80 2.90
C THR A 93 11.19 16.76 2.26
N TYR A 94 12.46 16.37 2.22
CA TYR A 94 13.51 17.12 1.52
C TYR A 94 14.26 16.21 0.55
N CYS A 95 14.51 16.68 -0.66
CA CYS A 95 15.32 15.96 -1.64
C CYS A 95 16.76 15.76 -1.12
N ASP A 96 17.51 14.91 -1.80
CA ASP A 96 18.85 14.52 -1.32
C ASP A 96 19.83 15.71 -1.22
N GLU A 97 19.72 16.68 -2.12
CA GLU A 97 20.50 17.94 -2.10
C GLU A 97 20.15 18.84 -0.92
N HIS A 98 18.90 18.82 -0.47
CA HIS A 98 18.39 19.61 0.66
C HIS A 98 18.25 18.77 1.93
N ASN A 99 18.96 17.64 2.02
CA ASN A 99 18.90 16.78 3.18
C ASN A 99 19.58 17.48 4.37
N PRO A 100 18.83 17.80 5.46
CA PRO A 100 19.41 18.45 6.63
C PRO A 100 20.60 17.68 7.17
N GLN A 101 20.56 16.34 7.19
CA GLN A 101 21.62 15.50 7.78
C GLN A 101 22.93 15.50 6.98
N LYS A 102 22.94 15.93 5.71
CA LYS A 102 24.16 16.01 4.90
C LYS A 102 24.87 17.36 5.02
N SER A 103 24.20 18.38 5.55
CA SER A 103 24.78 19.70 5.76
C SER A 103 25.83 19.63 6.88
N LYS A 104 27.11 19.52 6.48
CA LYS A 104 28.26 19.42 7.40
C LYS A 104 28.50 20.68 8.25
N SER A 105 27.72 21.75 8.10
CA SER A 105 27.95 23.04 8.78
C SER A 105 26.92 23.40 9.87
N ILE A 106 25.95 22.54 10.21
CA ILE A 106 24.75 22.98 10.94
C ILE A 106 24.39 22.15 12.21
N PHE A 107 25.12 21.09 12.54
CA PHE A 107 24.77 20.27 13.72
C PHE A 107 25.74 20.46 14.89
N PHE A 108 25.56 21.55 15.63
CA PHE A 108 25.76 21.54 17.08
C PHE A 108 24.44 21.94 17.75
N ASN A 109 23.94 21.05 18.60
CA ASN A 109 22.83 21.20 19.54
C ASN A 109 22.19 22.58 19.63
N SER A 110 21.02 22.78 19.03
CA SER A 110 19.90 23.46 19.70
C SER A 110 18.67 23.45 18.80
N HIS A 111 17.49 23.34 19.42
CA HIS A 111 16.17 23.59 18.83
C HIS A 111 16.00 24.99 18.18
N ASN A 112 17.06 25.82 18.12
CA ASN A 112 17.01 27.20 17.65
C ASN A 112 17.64 27.42 16.27
N PHE A 113 18.45 26.51 15.72
CA PHE A 113 19.18 26.81 14.47
C PHE A 113 18.37 26.61 13.18
N LEU A 114 17.36 25.72 13.15
CA LEU A 114 16.47 25.63 11.98
C LEU A 114 15.62 26.89 11.77
N LYS A 115 15.63 27.86 12.71
CA LYS A 115 15.03 29.19 12.52
C LYS A 115 15.88 30.12 11.65
N SER A 116 17.18 29.87 11.47
CA SER A 116 18.11 30.81 10.80
C SER A 116 18.54 30.42 9.39
N VAL A 117 18.22 29.20 8.92
CA VAL A 117 18.60 28.76 7.58
C VAL A 117 17.46 29.05 6.61
N VAL A 118 17.67 30.01 5.72
CA VAL A 118 16.72 30.41 4.68
C VAL A 118 16.27 29.16 3.88
N GLY A 119 14.96 28.94 3.78
CA GLY A 119 14.36 27.90 2.94
C GLY A 119 13.84 26.65 3.67
N TYR A 120 14.29 26.34 4.89
CA TYR A 120 13.69 25.22 5.65
C TYR A 120 12.35 25.60 6.28
N ARG A 121 11.43 24.64 6.34
CA ARG A 121 10.14 24.83 7.00
C ARG A 121 10.36 24.86 8.51
N LYS A 122 9.71 25.80 9.19
CA LYS A 122 9.70 25.85 10.65
C LYS A 122 9.00 24.60 11.19
N LEU A 123 9.74 23.78 11.93
CA LEU A 123 9.22 22.57 12.56
C LEU A 123 8.40 22.94 13.81
N SER A 124 7.25 22.29 13.97
CA SER A 124 6.41 22.41 15.16
C SER A 124 6.79 21.38 16.22
N ASN A 125 7.24 20.20 15.79
CA ASN A 125 7.56 19.07 16.63
C ASN A 125 9.03 18.66 16.49
N PRO A 126 9.64 17.99 17.49
CA PRO A 126 10.94 17.35 17.32
C PRO A 126 10.91 16.38 16.11
N PRO A 127 11.93 16.39 15.24
CA PRO A 127 11.90 15.60 14.02
C PRO A 127 11.94 14.10 14.32
N LEU A 128 11.04 13.34 13.69
CA LEU A 128 11.04 11.88 13.72
C LEU A 128 11.46 11.35 12.35
N ILE A 129 12.76 11.11 12.22
CA ILE A 129 13.37 10.75 10.93
C ILE A 129 13.08 9.29 10.62
N ARG A 130 12.36 9.04 9.53
CA ARG A 130 12.10 7.68 9.05
C ARG A 130 13.39 7.07 8.49
N ARG A 131 13.70 5.82 8.85
CA ARG A 131 14.79 5.06 8.25
C ARG A 131 14.57 4.86 6.74
N LYS A 132 15.64 4.98 5.95
CA LYS A 132 15.65 4.78 4.50
C LYS A 132 15.46 3.30 4.13
N ASN A 133 14.21 2.89 3.99
CA ASN A 133 13.81 1.51 3.68
C ASN A 133 12.73 1.51 2.59
N LEU A 134 12.85 0.59 1.64
CA LEU A 134 11.85 0.33 0.60
C LEU A 134 10.53 -0.21 1.19
N LEU A 135 9.47 -0.21 0.37
CA LEU A 135 8.21 -0.86 0.73
C LEU A 135 8.39 -2.37 0.89
N SER A 136 7.64 -2.94 1.85
CA SER A 136 7.60 -4.38 2.03
C SER A 136 7.01 -5.06 0.80
N LYS A 137 7.70 -6.07 0.27
CA LYS A 137 7.17 -6.89 -0.82
C LYS A 137 5.99 -7.73 -0.32
N CYS A 138 5.05 -8.01 -1.22
CA CYS A 138 3.98 -8.98 -0.94
C CYS A 138 4.62 -10.35 -0.65
N LYS A 139 4.30 -10.94 0.49
CA LYS A 139 4.75 -12.30 0.84
C LYS A 139 3.68 -13.29 0.39
N ASN A 140 4.11 -14.41 -0.18
CA ASN A 140 3.20 -15.50 -0.46
C ASN A 140 2.67 -16.05 0.86
N THR A 141 1.35 -16.18 1.00
CA THR A 141 0.72 -16.78 2.18
C THR A 141 0.21 -18.17 1.83
N ILE A 142 0.01 -19.02 2.83
CA ILE A 142 -0.66 -20.32 2.64
C ILE A 142 -2.01 -20.12 1.94
N LEU A 143 -2.74 -19.04 2.27
CA LEU A 143 -3.98 -18.70 1.57
C LEU A 143 -3.75 -18.44 0.08
N MET A 144 -2.72 -17.68 -0.29
CA MET A 144 -2.36 -17.44 -1.69
C MET A 144 -1.96 -18.74 -2.39
N GLU A 145 -1.24 -19.63 -1.71
CA GLU A 145 -0.93 -20.97 -2.23
C GLU A 145 -2.20 -21.76 -2.49
N ILE A 146 -3.11 -21.85 -1.52
CA ILE A 146 -4.42 -22.51 -1.64
C ILE A 146 -5.22 -21.92 -2.81
N LEU A 147 -5.32 -20.59 -2.89
CA LEU A 147 -6.06 -19.90 -3.95
C LEU A 147 -5.45 -20.13 -5.34
N ASN A 148 -4.14 -20.32 -5.43
CA ASN A 148 -3.44 -20.61 -6.68
C ASN A 148 -3.36 -22.10 -7.00
N THR A 149 -3.71 -22.99 -6.07
CA THR A 149 -3.71 -24.44 -6.35
C THR A 149 -4.78 -24.79 -7.38
N LYS A 150 -4.44 -25.69 -8.31
CA LYS A 150 -5.42 -26.20 -9.27
C LYS A 150 -6.47 -27.03 -8.50
N PRO A 151 -7.77 -26.80 -8.75
CA PRO A 151 -8.80 -27.59 -8.09
C PRO A 151 -8.66 -29.05 -8.50
N HIS A 152 -8.58 -29.92 -7.51
CA HIS A 152 -8.57 -31.37 -7.69
C HIS A 152 -9.62 -31.99 -6.79
N VAL A 153 -10.05 -33.21 -7.14
CA VAL A 153 -10.98 -34.00 -6.33
C VAL A 153 -10.13 -34.97 -5.54
N SER A 154 -10.33 -35.02 -4.22
CA SER A 154 -9.64 -35.99 -3.37
C SER A 154 -10.23 -37.38 -3.58
N ASP A 155 -9.38 -38.38 -3.84
CA ASP A 155 -9.79 -39.78 -4.00
C ASP A 155 -10.51 -40.31 -2.75
N SER A 156 -10.12 -39.84 -1.57
CA SER A 156 -10.76 -40.19 -0.30
C SER A 156 -12.21 -39.72 -0.25
N VAL A 157 -12.46 -38.47 -0.64
CA VAL A 157 -13.80 -37.87 -0.67
C VAL A 157 -14.65 -38.53 -1.76
N PHE A 158 -14.09 -38.74 -2.95
CA PHE A 158 -14.77 -39.42 -4.05
C PHE A 158 -15.22 -40.83 -3.64
N SER A 159 -14.34 -41.59 -2.99
CA SER A 159 -14.64 -42.94 -2.50
C SER A 159 -15.68 -42.94 -1.37
N LEU A 160 -15.66 -41.95 -0.49
CA LEU A 160 -16.64 -41.80 0.59
C LEU A 160 -18.05 -41.54 0.06
N ILE A 161 -18.20 -40.71 -0.98
CA ILE A 161 -19.49 -40.40 -1.60
C ILE A 161 -20.11 -41.67 -2.19
N LEU A 162 -19.30 -42.50 -2.85
CA LEU A 162 -19.75 -43.79 -3.41
C LEU A 162 -20.08 -44.82 -2.32
N LYS A 163 -19.26 -44.92 -1.26
CA LYS A 163 -19.45 -45.90 -0.18
C LYS A 163 -20.68 -45.65 0.68
N LYS A 164 -21.05 -44.40 0.90
CA LYS A 164 -22.19 -44.04 1.76
C LYS A 164 -23.55 -44.06 1.03
N ASP A 165 -23.60 -44.61 -0.19
CA ASP A 165 -24.82 -44.74 -1.00
C ASP A 165 -25.52 -43.40 -1.33
N TYR A 166 -24.85 -42.26 -1.13
CA TYR A 166 -25.36 -40.93 -1.49
C TYR A 166 -25.52 -40.76 -3.01
N PHE A 167 -24.73 -41.50 -3.80
CA PHE A 167 -24.70 -41.39 -5.25
C PHE A 167 -24.31 -42.74 -5.87
N LYS A 168 -25.25 -43.39 -6.58
CA LYS A 168 -25.07 -44.74 -7.15
C LYS A 168 -24.41 -44.73 -8.53
N ASP A 169 -24.50 -43.61 -9.26
CA ASP A 169 -23.93 -43.47 -10.60
C ASP A 169 -22.54 -42.81 -10.56
N LYS A 170 -21.50 -43.63 -10.70
CA LYS A 170 -20.10 -43.17 -10.76
C LYS A 170 -19.84 -42.20 -11.92
N LYS A 171 -20.42 -42.43 -13.11
CA LYS A 171 -20.18 -41.58 -14.29
C LYS A 171 -20.82 -40.21 -14.10
N ALA A 172 -22.00 -40.16 -13.48
CA ALA A 172 -22.64 -38.90 -13.13
C ALA A 172 -21.81 -38.13 -12.09
N LEU A 173 -21.27 -38.81 -11.06
CA LEU A 173 -20.40 -38.17 -10.07
C LEU A 173 -19.11 -37.60 -10.70
N GLU A 174 -18.48 -38.33 -11.63
CA GLU A 174 -17.31 -37.84 -12.38
C GLU A 174 -17.63 -36.54 -13.12
N LYS A 175 -18.76 -36.48 -13.83
CA LYS A 175 -19.21 -35.27 -14.53
C LYS A 175 -19.47 -34.09 -13.59
N ILE A 176 -20.08 -34.35 -12.42
CA ILE A 176 -20.32 -33.32 -11.40
C ILE A 176 -18.98 -32.78 -10.88
N CYS A 177 -18.04 -33.67 -10.56
CA CYS A 177 -16.70 -33.31 -10.12
C CYS A 177 -15.93 -32.50 -11.17
N GLU A 178 -16.01 -32.86 -12.45
CA GLU A 178 -15.43 -32.10 -13.56
C GLU A 178 -16.06 -30.71 -13.70
N TYR A 179 -17.38 -30.62 -13.63
CA TYR A 179 -18.10 -29.34 -13.64
C TYR A 179 -17.59 -28.41 -12.54
N TRP A 180 -17.48 -28.90 -11.30
CA TRP A 180 -17.01 -28.08 -10.18
C TRP A 180 -15.53 -27.71 -10.28
N LYS A 181 -14.68 -28.59 -10.81
CA LYS A 181 -13.28 -28.27 -11.12
C LYS A 181 -13.18 -27.12 -12.13
N GLN A 182 -13.93 -27.21 -13.24
CA GLN A 182 -13.95 -26.19 -14.28
C GLN A 182 -14.53 -24.87 -13.76
N ARG A 183 -15.63 -24.92 -13.00
CA ARG A 183 -16.23 -23.74 -12.38
C ARG A 183 -15.24 -23.02 -11.45
N LYS A 184 -14.51 -23.75 -10.60
CA LYS A 184 -13.45 -23.16 -9.74
C LYS A 184 -12.28 -22.58 -10.53
N GLN A 185 -11.95 -23.12 -11.70
CA GLN A 185 -10.90 -22.56 -12.57
C GLN A 185 -11.35 -21.26 -13.26
N HIS A 186 -12.63 -21.18 -13.63
CA HIS A 186 -13.18 -20.05 -14.38
C HIS A 186 -13.63 -18.90 -13.48
N ASP A 187 -14.10 -19.20 -12.28
CA ASP A 187 -14.60 -18.22 -11.33
C ASP A 187 -13.44 -17.57 -10.54
N LYS A 188 -12.79 -16.59 -11.17
CA LYS A 188 -11.72 -15.78 -10.57
C LYS A 188 -12.24 -14.77 -9.54
N SER A 189 -13.56 -14.68 -9.33
CA SER A 189 -14.21 -13.71 -8.43
C SER A 189 -14.03 -14.04 -6.94
N PHE A 190 -13.70 -15.30 -6.59
CA PHE A 190 -13.37 -15.75 -5.23
C PHE A 190 -11.96 -15.34 -4.76
N ARG A 191 -11.46 -14.17 -5.18
CA ARG A 191 -10.30 -13.54 -4.54
C ARG A 191 -10.78 -12.81 -3.28
N MET A 192 -10.73 -13.52 -2.17
CA MET A 192 -11.31 -13.24 -0.85
C MET A 192 -12.82 -13.51 -0.76
N PRO A 193 -13.27 -14.47 0.07
CA PRO A 193 -14.56 -14.32 0.71
C PRO A 193 -14.49 -12.99 1.47
N GLN A 194 -15.46 -12.10 1.27
CA GLN A 194 -15.80 -11.18 2.35
C GLN A 194 -16.04 -12.07 3.57
N LEU A 195 -15.15 -11.97 4.55
CA LEU A 195 -15.34 -12.53 5.88
C LEU A 195 -16.50 -11.74 6.49
N ASN A 196 -17.72 -12.06 6.04
CA ASN A 196 -18.92 -11.86 6.82
C ASN A 196 -18.82 -12.84 7.98
N LEU A 197 -18.02 -12.46 8.98
CA LEU A 197 -18.06 -13.01 10.32
C LEU A 197 -19.38 -12.52 10.95
N PHE A 198 -20.50 -13.03 10.45
CA PHE A 198 -21.68 -13.20 11.29
C PHE A 198 -21.39 -14.44 12.14
N PHE A 199 -20.75 -14.20 13.28
CA PHE A 199 -20.90 -15.12 14.41
C PHE A 199 -22.30 -14.86 14.99
N ASP A 200 -23.28 -15.62 14.51
CA ASP A 200 -24.46 -15.90 15.32
C ASP A 200 -24.08 -17.05 16.26
N LEU A 201 -23.63 -16.70 17.47
CA LEU A 201 -23.71 -17.48 18.71
C LEU A 201 -23.63 -16.53 19.91
#